data_AF-A0A2P7TQR8-F1
#
_entry.id   AF-A0A2P7TQR8-F1
#
_cell.length_a   1.000
_cell.length_b   1.000
_cell.length_c   1.000
_cell.angle_alpha   90.00
_cell.angle_beta   90.00
_cell.angle_gamma   90.00
#
_symmetry.space_group_name_H-M   'P 1'
#
loop_
_entity.id
_entity.type
_entity.pdbx_description
1 polymer ?
#
loop_
_entity_poly.entity_id
_entity_poly.type
_entity_poly.pdbx_seq_one_letter_code
_entity_poly.pdbx_strand_id
1 'polypeptide(L)'
;MKQFLACFLITLCMCRAVVAQPSFNCDETFLNYYKLGTVQPVSDMQAFCNGAEEAYYAGSLMLKWQGNIEEVNSCTRFAYEKNNVQLVFTGNNLTPAQLDAMEGFNFVMTGKIKQQLGKKYDELGTFGPMYFGPENIFTETFYSNFNNSLVITKTGNKQIHLKLEHAHVFPEYMNKITIEDKDNGQQFSFTDLEKGLTLEITGQNISEKMKLLRFLLNDFNEPFYCKASSLPNAFIVWVDLKKVF
;
A
#
# COMPACT_ATOMS: atom_id res chain seq x y z
N MET A 1 42.33 53.42 -16.06
CA MET A 1 40.92 53.76 -16.36
C MET A 1 40.56 53.13 -17.71
N LYS A 2 39.39 52.48 -17.78
CA LYS A 2 38.74 51.82 -18.95
C LYS A 2 39.35 50.45 -19.33
N GLN A 3 38.75 49.32 -18.94
CA GLN A 3 37.43 48.72 -19.23
C GLN A 3 37.41 47.84 -20.50
N PHE A 4 37.19 46.55 -20.23
CA PHE A 4 36.35 45.57 -20.94
C PHE A 4 36.45 45.49 -22.47
N LEU A 5 36.88 44.31 -22.94
CA LEU A 5 35.99 43.48 -23.74
C LEU A 5 36.27 42.00 -23.47
N ALA A 6 35.33 41.37 -22.78
CA ALA A 6 35.17 39.93 -22.73
C ALA A 6 34.68 39.47 -24.10
N CYS A 7 35.36 38.49 -24.70
CA CYS A 7 34.76 37.66 -25.74
C CYS A 7 35.35 36.25 -25.62
N PHE A 8 34.54 35.38 -24.98
CA PHE A 8 34.28 34.03 -25.47
C PHE A 8 35.49 33.21 -25.93
N LEU A 9 36.27 32.72 -24.97
CA LEU A 9 36.98 31.45 -25.11
C LEU A 9 36.88 30.64 -23.80
N ILE A 10 35.72 30.73 -23.14
CA ILE A 10 35.20 29.67 -22.26
C ILE A 10 34.50 28.66 -23.18
N THR A 11 35.27 28.06 -24.08
CA THR A 11 34.80 26.97 -24.96
C THR A 11 35.74 25.78 -24.81
N LEU A 12 36.25 25.57 -23.60
CA LEU A 12 37.15 24.45 -23.29
C LEU A 12 36.97 23.98 -21.85
N CYS A 13 35.72 23.84 -21.42
CA CYS A 13 35.35 23.04 -20.25
C CYS A 13 33.87 22.61 -20.30
N MET A 14 33.35 22.33 -21.50
CA MET A 14 32.18 21.45 -21.61
C MET A 14 32.67 20.04 -21.84
N CYS A 15 33.42 19.51 -20.86
CA CYS A 15 33.25 18.11 -20.52
C CYS A 15 31.82 17.97 -20.01
N ARG A 16 30.85 17.92 -20.95
CA ARG A 16 29.73 17.04 -20.72
C ARG A 16 30.40 15.69 -20.60
N ALA A 17 30.61 15.25 -19.36
CA ALA A 17 30.51 13.84 -19.08
C ALA A 17 29.15 13.44 -19.63
N VAL A 18 29.11 13.07 -20.92
CA VAL A 18 28.22 12.04 -21.38
C VAL A 18 28.59 10.91 -20.45
N VAL A 19 27.85 10.80 -19.35
CA VAL A 19 27.91 9.64 -18.48
C VAL A 19 27.55 8.54 -19.46
N ALA A 20 28.56 7.85 -19.98
CA ALA A 20 28.36 6.72 -20.86
C ALA A 20 27.43 5.83 -20.05
N GLN A 21 26.17 5.74 -20.47
CA GLN A 21 25.24 4.82 -19.83
C GLN A 21 25.94 3.48 -19.91
N PRO A 22 26.23 2.83 -18.78
CA PRO A 22 26.98 1.59 -18.84
C PRO A 22 26.16 0.63 -19.72
N SER A 23 26.82 0.02 -20.70
CA SER A 23 26.16 -0.89 -21.63
C SER A 23 25.57 -2.05 -20.85
N PHE A 24 24.27 -2.31 -21.01
CA PHE A 24 23.64 -3.49 -20.41
C PHE A 24 24.21 -4.76 -21.05
N ASN A 25 24.67 -5.70 -20.23
CA ASN A 25 25.20 -6.99 -20.67
C ASN A 25 24.37 -8.12 -20.06
N CYS A 26 23.53 -8.75 -20.87
CA CYS A 26 22.69 -9.85 -20.42
C CYS A 26 23.50 -11.10 -20.06
N ASP A 27 24.58 -11.40 -20.77
CA ASP A 27 25.39 -12.62 -20.54
C ASP A 27 26.02 -12.63 -19.15
N GLU A 28 26.57 -11.49 -18.71
CA GLU A 28 27.14 -11.36 -17.37
C GLU A 28 26.05 -11.45 -16.29
N THR A 29 24.89 -10.84 -16.55
CA THR A 29 23.72 -10.89 -15.67
C THR A 29 23.23 -12.33 -15.51
N PHE A 30 23.11 -13.05 -16.63
CA PHE A 30 22.74 -14.46 -16.69
C PHE A 30 23.74 -15.35 -15.94
N LEU A 31 25.05 -15.17 -16.13
CA LEU A 31 26.06 -15.92 -15.38
C LEU A 31 25.96 -15.71 -13.87
N ASN A 32 25.56 -14.52 -13.42
CA ASN A 32 25.34 -14.26 -12.00
C ASN A 32 24.03 -14.88 -11.48
N TYR A 33 22.99 -14.98 -12.32
CA TYR A 33 21.71 -15.63 -11.99
C TYR A 33 21.88 -17.10 -11.59
N TYR A 34 22.60 -17.87 -12.42
CA TYR A 34 22.80 -19.31 -12.18
C TYR A 34 23.77 -19.63 -11.03
N LYS A 35 24.58 -18.68 -10.57
CA LYS A 35 25.45 -18.85 -9.39
C LYS A 35 24.66 -18.90 -8.07
N LEU A 36 23.42 -18.41 -8.04
CA LEU A 36 22.62 -18.29 -6.81
C LEU A 36 21.75 -19.53 -6.50
N GLY A 37 21.79 -20.58 -7.33
CA GLY A 37 21.68 -21.97 -6.87
C GLY A 37 20.31 -22.61 -6.64
N THR A 38 19.17 -21.93 -6.83
CA THR A 38 17.84 -22.57 -6.72
C THR A 38 16.86 -22.03 -7.74
N VAL A 39 17.24 -22.03 -9.02
CA VAL A 39 16.44 -21.36 -10.03
C VAL A 39 15.94 -22.33 -11.10
N GLN A 40 14.68 -22.15 -11.50
CA GLN A 40 14.13 -22.88 -12.62
C GLN A 40 14.85 -22.49 -13.92
N PRO A 41 14.92 -23.40 -14.91
CA PRO A 41 15.48 -23.06 -16.21
C PRO A 41 14.65 -21.95 -16.87
N VAL A 42 15.32 -20.91 -17.37
CA VAL A 42 14.69 -19.84 -18.16
C VAL A 42 14.11 -20.44 -19.45
N SER A 43 12.81 -20.24 -19.69
CA SER A 43 12.12 -20.84 -20.83
C SER A 43 12.26 -20.01 -22.12
N ASP A 44 12.40 -18.70 -21.98
CA ASP A 44 12.63 -17.70 -23.02
C ASP A 44 13.75 -16.73 -22.57
N MET A 45 14.94 -16.95 -23.13
CA MET A 45 16.12 -16.13 -22.82
C MET A 45 15.95 -14.67 -23.23
N GLN A 46 15.31 -14.40 -24.37
CA GLN A 46 15.16 -13.03 -24.85
C GLN A 46 14.24 -12.26 -23.91
N ALA A 47 13.17 -12.89 -23.45
CA ALA A 47 12.27 -12.29 -22.49
C ALA A 47 12.98 -11.97 -21.17
N PHE A 48 13.77 -12.91 -20.64
CA PHE A 48 14.61 -12.68 -19.46
C PHE A 48 15.54 -11.47 -19.64
N CYS A 49 16.27 -11.42 -20.76
CA CYS A 49 17.18 -10.32 -21.06
C CYS A 49 16.46 -8.97 -21.15
N ASN A 50 15.30 -8.92 -21.80
CA ASN A 50 14.50 -7.69 -21.90
C ASN A 50 14.09 -7.17 -20.52
N GLY A 51 13.68 -8.06 -19.61
CA GLY A 51 13.30 -7.68 -18.25
C GLY A 51 14.48 -7.18 -17.41
N ALA A 52 15.64 -7.81 -17.55
CA ALA A 52 16.85 -7.39 -16.87
C ALA A 52 17.37 -6.03 -17.40
N GLU A 53 17.28 -5.79 -18.71
CA GLU A 53 17.62 -4.52 -19.34
C GLU A 53 16.68 -3.39 -18.87
N GLU A 54 15.37 -3.66 -18.82
CA GLU A 54 14.38 -2.71 -18.31
C GLU A 54 14.67 -2.31 -16.85
N ALA A 55 14.93 -3.30 -15.98
CA ALA A 55 15.33 -3.07 -14.59
C ALA A 55 16.62 -2.24 -14.48
N TYR A 56 17.55 -2.45 -15.40
CA TYR A 56 18.81 -1.72 -15.42
C TYR A 56 18.57 -0.21 -15.66
N TYR A 57 17.68 0.15 -16.58
CA TYR A 57 17.41 1.55 -16.97
C TYR A 57 16.37 2.31 -16.13
N ALA A 58 15.55 1.64 -15.31
CA ALA A 58 14.42 2.25 -14.61
C ALA A 58 14.73 3.43 -13.65
N GLY A 59 15.99 3.67 -13.26
CA GLY A 59 16.42 4.86 -12.52
C GLY A 59 16.00 4.95 -11.04
N SER A 60 14.85 4.38 -10.66
CA SER A 60 14.39 4.15 -9.28
C SER A 60 14.55 2.67 -8.88
N LEU A 61 14.52 2.37 -7.57
CA LEU A 61 14.42 0.98 -7.12
C LEU A 61 13.01 0.49 -7.38
N MET A 62 12.83 -0.41 -8.34
CA MET A 62 11.55 -1.02 -8.69
C MET A 62 11.61 -2.54 -8.52
N LEU A 63 10.57 -3.22 -8.06
CA LEU A 63 10.46 -4.69 -8.07
C LEU A 63 9.22 -5.10 -8.82
N LYS A 64 9.32 -6.05 -9.77
CA LYS A 64 8.16 -6.60 -10.47
C LYS A 64 7.67 -7.84 -9.73
N TRP A 65 6.60 -7.68 -8.97
CA TRP A 65 6.05 -8.78 -8.18
C TRP A 65 4.99 -9.55 -8.97
N GLN A 66 5.00 -10.88 -8.83
CA GLN A 66 3.92 -11.74 -9.31
C GLN A 66 2.88 -11.85 -8.20
N GLY A 67 1.73 -11.23 -8.42
CA GLY A 67 0.64 -11.27 -7.47
C GLY A 67 -0.41 -10.25 -7.85
N ASN A 68 -1.67 -10.61 -7.57
CA ASN A 68 -2.72 -9.62 -7.60
C ASN A 68 -2.34 -8.52 -6.60
N ILE A 69 -2.49 -7.25 -7.00
CA ILE A 69 -2.26 -6.13 -6.08
C ILE A 69 -3.02 -6.38 -4.77
N GLU A 70 -4.23 -6.92 -4.85
CA GLU A 70 -5.09 -7.27 -3.71
C GLU A 70 -4.49 -8.33 -2.76
N GLU A 71 -3.53 -9.15 -3.21
CA GLU A 71 -2.88 -10.20 -2.41
C GLU A 71 -1.63 -9.69 -1.66
N VAL A 72 -1.09 -8.52 -2.04
CA VAL A 72 0.05 -7.91 -1.34
C VAL A 72 -0.46 -7.01 -0.23
N ASN A 73 -0.30 -7.50 1.00
CA ASN A 73 -0.79 -6.84 2.20
C ASN A 73 -0.06 -5.50 2.49
N SER A 74 -0.61 -4.70 3.40
CA SER A 74 -0.18 -3.33 3.65
C SER A 74 1.19 -3.23 4.29
N CYS A 75 1.53 -4.15 5.19
CA CYS A 75 2.81 -4.14 5.90
C CYS A 75 3.99 -4.55 5.00
N THR A 76 3.81 -5.48 4.06
CA THR A 76 4.82 -5.74 3.01
C THR A 76 5.07 -4.46 2.22
N ARG A 77 4.00 -3.84 1.71
CA ARG A 77 4.13 -2.62 0.89
C ARG A 77 4.82 -1.49 1.64
N PHE A 78 4.40 -1.23 2.88
CA PHE A 78 5.02 -0.22 3.75
C PHE A 78 6.52 -0.46 3.93
N ALA A 79 6.95 -1.71 4.14
CA ALA A 79 8.36 -2.04 4.30
C ALA A 79 9.19 -1.69 3.04
N TYR A 80 8.65 -1.95 1.85
CA TYR A 80 9.27 -1.58 0.58
C TYR A 80 9.25 -0.06 0.33
N GLU A 81 8.10 0.59 0.52
CA GLU A 81 7.95 2.05 0.35
C GLU A 81 8.89 2.84 1.28
N LYS A 82 9.01 2.43 2.55
CA LYS A 82 9.93 3.04 3.53
C LYS A 82 11.39 3.07 3.05
N ASN A 83 11.76 2.16 2.16
CA ASN A 83 13.09 2.03 1.60
C ASN A 83 13.18 2.57 0.16
N ASN A 84 12.19 3.33 -0.30
CA ASN A 84 12.05 3.85 -1.67
C ASN A 84 12.02 2.77 -2.75
N VAL A 85 11.58 1.56 -2.39
CA VAL A 85 11.37 0.47 -3.34
C VAL A 85 9.95 0.57 -3.87
N GLN A 86 9.83 0.82 -5.17
CA GLN A 86 8.58 0.84 -5.90
C GLN A 86 8.18 -0.60 -6.26
N LEU A 87 6.94 -0.99 -5.97
CA LEU A 87 6.41 -2.29 -6.36
C LEU A 87 5.59 -2.14 -7.64
N VAL A 88 5.92 -2.94 -8.66
CA VAL A 88 5.16 -3.08 -9.90
C VAL A 88 4.45 -4.43 -9.83
N PHE A 89 3.11 -4.41 -9.80
CA PHE A 89 2.30 -5.62 -9.76
C PHE A 89 1.95 -6.08 -11.17
N THR A 90 1.98 -7.40 -11.37
CA THR A 90 1.58 -8.04 -12.64
C THR A 90 0.47 -9.05 -12.36
N GLY A 91 -0.49 -9.16 -13.27
CA GLY A 91 -1.70 -9.98 -13.07
C GLY A 91 -1.45 -11.49 -13.12
N ASN A 92 -2.45 -12.28 -12.73
CA ASN A 92 -2.32 -13.71 -12.44
C ASN A 92 -2.23 -14.64 -13.67
N ASN A 93 -2.35 -14.13 -14.89
CA ASN A 93 -2.35 -14.93 -16.13
C ASN A 93 -1.12 -14.61 -16.99
N LEU A 94 0.07 -14.96 -16.48
CA LEU A 94 1.32 -14.70 -17.20
C LEU A 94 1.70 -15.89 -18.08
N THR A 95 2.17 -15.58 -19.29
CA THR A 95 2.82 -16.56 -20.16
C THR A 95 4.24 -16.87 -19.64
N PRO A 96 4.86 -18.00 -20.06
CA PRO A 96 6.24 -18.32 -19.67
C PRO A 96 7.24 -17.19 -19.96
N ALA A 97 7.15 -16.56 -21.14
CA ALA A 97 8.00 -15.41 -21.48
C ALA A 97 7.80 -14.21 -20.52
N GLN A 98 6.57 -13.96 -20.06
CA GLN A 98 6.32 -12.89 -19.08
C GLN A 98 6.92 -13.22 -17.70
N LEU A 99 6.89 -14.50 -17.30
CA LEU A 99 7.56 -14.96 -16.09
C LEU A 99 9.08 -14.76 -16.19
N ASP A 100 9.69 -15.21 -17.30
CA ASP A 100 11.14 -15.05 -17.53
C ASP A 100 11.56 -13.57 -17.53
N ALA A 101 10.78 -12.68 -18.15
CA ALA A 101 11.02 -11.25 -18.11
C ALA A 101 10.94 -10.67 -16.69
N MET A 102 9.99 -11.12 -15.87
CA MET A 102 9.92 -10.71 -14.47
C MET A 102 11.07 -11.25 -13.63
N GLU A 103 11.51 -12.48 -13.89
CA GLU A 103 12.69 -13.06 -13.24
C GLU A 103 13.95 -12.25 -13.52
N GLY A 104 14.17 -11.88 -14.79
CA GLY A 104 15.29 -11.02 -15.19
C GLY A 104 15.24 -9.66 -14.51
N PHE A 105 14.05 -9.06 -14.43
CA PHE A 105 13.83 -7.80 -13.74
C PHE A 105 14.16 -7.91 -12.23
N ASN A 106 13.56 -8.89 -11.55
CA ASN A 106 13.74 -9.09 -10.10
C ASN A 106 15.17 -9.44 -9.73
N PHE A 107 15.89 -10.14 -10.59
CA PHE A 107 17.30 -10.47 -10.38
C PHE A 107 18.16 -9.20 -10.29
N VAL A 108 18.10 -8.34 -11.30
CA VAL A 108 18.86 -7.07 -11.34
C VAL A 108 18.46 -6.19 -10.15
N MET A 109 17.17 -6.11 -9.87
CA MET A 109 16.66 -5.23 -8.82
C MET A 109 17.04 -5.70 -7.42
N THR A 110 17.05 -7.02 -7.17
CA THR A 110 17.57 -7.59 -5.92
C THR A 110 19.01 -7.17 -5.67
N GLY A 111 19.87 -7.22 -6.70
CA GLY A 111 21.25 -6.75 -6.61
C GLY A 111 21.34 -5.27 -6.23
N LYS A 112 20.56 -4.41 -6.90
CA LYS A 112 20.52 -2.96 -6.62
C LYS A 112 20.03 -2.63 -5.20
N ILE A 113 18.96 -3.29 -4.75
CA ILE A 113 18.40 -3.06 -3.41
C ILE A 113 19.41 -3.51 -2.34
N LYS A 114 20.07 -4.67 -2.51
CA LYS A 114 21.15 -5.12 -1.60
C LYS A 114 22.28 -4.09 -1.49
N GLN A 115 22.73 -3.56 -2.63
CA GLN A 115 23.78 -2.54 -2.67
C GLN A 115 23.36 -1.25 -1.96
N GLN A 116 22.11 -0.80 -2.14
CA GLN A 116 21.62 0.45 -1.57
C GLN A 116 21.30 0.35 -0.08
N LEU A 117 20.74 -0.77 0.39
CA LEU A 117 20.25 -0.92 1.77
C LEU A 117 21.25 -1.60 2.71
N GLY A 118 22.24 -2.32 2.20
CA GLY A 118 23.21 -3.06 3.00
C GLY A 118 22.52 -4.01 3.98
N LYS A 119 22.88 -3.96 5.26
CA LYS A 119 22.34 -4.83 6.32
C LYS A 119 20.81 -4.75 6.50
N LYS A 120 20.18 -3.64 6.09
CA LYS A 120 18.71 -3.48 6.16
C LYS A 120 17.98 -4.31 5.10
N TYR A 121 18.69 -4.81 4.08
CA TYR A 121 18.11 -5.68 3.07
C TYR A 121 17.52 -6.94 3.69
N ASP A 122 18.22 -7.54 4.66
CA ASP A 122 17.80 -8.78 5.33
C ASP A 122 16.54 -8.59 6.20
N GLU A 123 16.16 -7.34 6.46
CA GLU A 123 14.96 -6.96 7.21
C GLU A 123 13.77 -6.62 6.28
N LEU A 124 13.99 -6.53 4.96
CA LEU A 124 12.90 -6.25 4.02
C LEU A 124 11.86 -7.36 4.02
N GLY A 125 10.59 -6.99 4.06
CA GLY A 125 9.48 -7.94 4.08
C GLY A 125 9.36 -8.75 5.38
N THR A 126 10.22 -8.50 6.39
CA THR A 126 9.99 -9.09 7.72
C THR A 126 8.90 -8.32 8.45
N PHE A 127 7.72 -8.94 8.53
CA PHE A 127 6.67 -8.53 9.44
C PHE A 127 7.09 -8.92 10.84
N GLY A 128 7.32 -7.94 11.71
CA GLY A 128 7.31 -8.23 13.12
C GLY A 128 5.90 -8.62 13.57
N PRO A 129 5.72 -9.55 14.53
CA PRO A 129 4.41 -9.87 15.11
C PRO A 129 3.72 -8.68 15.81
N MET A 130 4.37 -7.51 15.84
CA MET A 130 3.85 -6.25 16.38
C MET A 130 3.17 -5.36 15.32
N TYR A 131 3.38 -5.60 14.02
CA TYR A 131 2.88 -4.72 12.96
C TYR A 131 1.53 -5.18 12.40
N PHE A 132 0.65 -4.23 12.06
CA PHE A 132 -0.67 -4.51 11.51
C PHE A 132 -1.07 -3.49 10.43
N GLY A 133 -1.86 -3.94 9.45
CA GLY A 133 -2.39 -3.11 8.37
C GLY A 133 -3.93 -2.99 8.41
N PRO A 134 -4.52 -2.18 7.53
CA PRO A 134 -5.97 -2.05 7.37
C PRO A 134 -6.72 -3.40 7.26
N GLU A 135 -6.15 -4.37 6.55
CA GLU A 135 -6.66 -5.73 6.40
C GLU A 135 -6.79 -6.49 7.73
N ASN A 136 -6.07 -6.06 8.77
CA ASN A 136 -6.19 -6.61 10.12
C ASN A 136 -7.24 -5.88 10.97
N ILE A 137 -7.61 -4.65 10.60
CA ILE A 137 -8.62 -3.85 11.30
C ILE A 137 -10.01 -4.18 10.75
N PHE A 138 -10.19 -4.10 9.42
CA PHE A 138 -11.49 -4.22 8.75
C PHE A 138 -11.75 -5.63 8.25
N THR A 139 -11.85 -6.57 9.19
CA THR A 139 -12.13 -7.99 8.92
C THR A 139 -13.62 -8.30 9.04
N GLU A 140 -14.07 -9.42 8.45
CA GLU A 140 -15.43 -9.95 8.69
C GLU A 140 -15.75 -10.12 10.19
N THR A 141 -14.75 -10.49 10.98
CA THR A 141 -14.89 -10.59 12.44
C THR A 141 -15.10 -9.21 13.08
N PHE A 142 -14.37 -8.19 12.63
CA PHE A 142 -14.61 -6.82 13.06
C PHE A 142 -16.04 -6.37 12.71
N TYR A 143 -16.50 -6.56 11.48
CA TYR A 143 -17.85 -6.18 11.05
C TYR A 143 -18.94 -6.86 11.88
N SER A 144 -18.77 -8.16 12.16
CA SER A 144 -19.68 -8.92 13.02
C SER A 144 -19.68 -8.39 14.46
N ASN A 145 -18.51 -8.23 15.07
CA ASN A 145 -18.39 -7.74 16.44
C ASN A 145 -18.92 -6.32 16.61
N PHE A 146 -18.64 -5.44 15.64
CA PHE A 146 -19.14 -4.06 15.63
C PHE A 146 -20.67 -4.04 15.61
N ASN A 147 -21.30 -4.74 14.68
CA ASN A 147 -22.76 -4.81 14.61
C ASN A 147 -23.41 -5.51 15.80
N ASN A 148 -22.79 -6.57 16.34
CA ASN A 148 -23.29 -7.28 17.52
C ASN A 148 -23.20 -6.43 18.80
N SER A 149 -22.25 -5.51 18.87
CA SER A 149 -22.05 -4.63 20.03
C SER A 149 -22.83 -3.31 19.93
N LEU A 150 -23.40 -3.00 18.76
CA LEU A 150 -24.21 -1.80 18.59
C LEU A 150 -25.64 -2.02 19.08
N VAL A 151 -26.07 -1.17 20.00
CA VAL A 151 -27.48 -0.95 20.33
C VAL A 151 -27.99 0.21 19.50
N ILE A 152 -29.03 -0.06 18.72
CA ILE A 152 -29.62 0.90 17.80
C ILE A 152 -31.07 1.14 18.22
N THR A 153 -31.39 2.37 18.58
CA THR A 153 -32.73 2.78 18.97
C THR A 153 -33.28 3.81 18.00
N LYS A 154 -34.51 3.62 17.51
CA LYS A 154 -35.18 4.64 16.71
C LYS A 154 -35.63 5.80 17.61
N THR A 155 -35.10 6.99 17.38
CA THR A 155 -35.43 8.20 18.17
C THR A 155 -36.31 9.19 17.42
N GLY A 156 -36.58 8.96 16.13
CA GLY A 156 -37.51 9.72 15.33
C GLY A 156 -37.80 9.07 13.97
N ASN A 157 -38.55 9.75 13.11
CA ASN A 157 -38.89 9.23 11.77
C ASN A 157 -37.67 9.11 10.84
N LYS A 158 -36.64 9.94 11.05
CA LYS A 158 -35.41 10.00 10.25
C LYS A 158 -34.15 10.02 11.10
N GLN A 159 -34.23 9.49 12.33
CA GLN A 159 -33.11 9.49 13.27
C GLN A 159 -33.03 8.17 14.01
N ILE A 160 -31.79 7.74 14.21
CA ILE A 160 -31.43 6.61 15.06
C ILE A 160 -30.39 7.07 16.07
N HIS A 161 -30.47 6.52 17.27
CA HIS A 161 -29.43 6.61 18.26
C HIS A 161 -28.61 5.33 18.22
N LEU A 162 -27.31 5.46 17.98
CA LEU A 162 -26.35 4.36 17.98
C LEU A 162 -25.54 4.46 19.26
N LYS A 163 -25.43 3.34 19.97
CA LYS A 163 -24.54 3.21 21.11
C LYS A 163 -23.74 1.91 21.00
N LEU A 164 -22.42 2.00 21.14
CA LEU A 164 -21.55 0.84 21.22
C LEU A 164 -21.50 0.36 22.67
N GLU A 165 -22.08 -0.79 22.95
CA GLU A 165 -21.99 -1.40 24.28
C GLU A 165 -20.69 -2.17 24.44
N HIS A 166 -20.15 -2.17 25.66
CA HIS A 166 -18.86 -2.78 26.01
C HIS A 166 -18.89 -4.33 26.01
N ALA A 167 -19.86 -4.94 25.31
CA ALA A 167 -19.96 -6.39 25.20
C ALA A 167 -18.72 -7.00 24.53
N HIS A 168 -18.07 -6.24 23.65
CA HIS A 168 -16.78 -6.60 23.03
C HIS A 168 -15.75 -5.51 23.30
N VAL A 169 -14.54 -5.91 23.67
CA VAL A 169 -13.41 -5.01 23.83
C VAL A 169 -12.78 -4.78 22.47
N PHE A 170 -13.00 -3.61 21.89
CA PHE A 170 -12.26 -3.17 20.71
C PHE A 170 -10.85 -2.72 21.12
N PRO A 171 -9.84 -2.87 20.25
CA PRO A 171 -8.50 -2.36 20.54
C PRO A 171 -8.54 -0.85 20.82
N GLU A 172 -7.76 -0.39 21.80
CA GLU A 172 -7.76 1.02 22.22
C GLU A 172 -7.47 2.00 21.08
N TYR A 173 -6.69 1.57 20.09
CA TYR A 173 -6.37 2.38 18.92
C TYR A 173 -7.60 2.76 18.09
N MET A 174 -8.73 2.04 18.18
CA MET A 174 -9.95 2.38 17.46
C MET A 174 -10.47 3.78 17.83
N ASN A 175 -10.17 4.26 19.03
CA ASN A 175 -10.49 5.62 19.47
C ASN A 175 -9.71 6.71 18.72
N LYS A 176 -8.60 6.36 18.04
CA LYS A 176 -7.82 7.30 17.23
C LYS A 176 -8.26 7.33 15.76
N ILE A 177 -9.25 6.52 15.37
CA ILE A 177 -9.83 6.52 14.03
C ILE A 177 -11.00 7.50 14.00
N THR A 178 -10.98 8.42 13.04
CA THR A 178 -12.12 9.30 12.77
C THR A 178 -13.17 8.53 11.99
N ILE A 179 -14.41 8.56 12.45
CA ILE A 179 -15.56 7.99 11.76
C ILE A 179 -16.38 9.11 11.15
N GLU A 180 -16.78 8.96 9.91
CA GLU A 180 -17.61 9.90 9.17
C GLU A 180 -18.91 9.22 8.75
N ASP A 181 -20.05 9.87 9.01
CA ASP A 181 -21.32 9.49 8.40
C ASP A 181 -21.26 9.79 6.89
N LYS A 182 -21.41 8.75 6.06
CA LYS A 182 -21.31 8.88 4.60
C LYS A 182 -22.41 9.77 4.00
N ASP A 183 -23.56 9.90 4.66
CA ASP A 183 -24.72 10.59 4.09
C ASP A 183 -24.61 12.12 4.25
N ASN A 184 -23.95 12.62 5.30
CA ASN A 184 -23.90 14.05 5.60
C ASN A 184 -22.50 14.58 6.00
N GLY A 185 -21.48 13.72 6.08
CA GLY A 185 -20.11 14.10 6.43
C GLY A 185 -19.89 14.40 7.92
N GLN A 186 -20.86 14.12 8.79
CA GLN A 186 -20.69 14.30 10.23
C GLN A 186 -19.58 13.39 10.75
N GLN A 187 -18.57 13.96 11.42
CA GLN A 187 -17.44 13.22 11.98
C GLN A 187 -17.59 13.00 13.49
N PHE A 188 -17.15 11.85 13.96
CA PHE A 188 -17.17 11.43 15.37
C PHE A 188 -16.13 10.33 15.62
N SER A 189 -15.93 9.96 16.88
CA SER A 189 -14.96 8.96 17.33
C SER A 189 -15.63 7.67 17.83
N PHE A 190 -14.84 6.62 18.09
CA PHE A 190 -15.33 5.44 18.83
C PHE A 190 -15.88 5.81 20.21
N THR A 191 -15.23 6.73 20.91
CA THR A 191 -15.67 7.18 22.23
C THR A 191 -17.06 7.82 22.17
N ASP A 192 -17.39 8.51 21.08
CA ASP A 192 -18.73 9.10 20.90
C ASP A 192 -19.78 8.01 20.68
N LEU A 193 -19.44 6.91 19.97
CA LEU A 193 -20.31 5.74 19.86
C LEU A 193 -20.52 5.07 21.22
N GLU A 194 -19.49 4.94 22.05
CA GLU A 194 -19.60 4.37 23.40
C GLU A 194 -20.53 5.20 24.31
N LYS A 195 -20.44 6.54 24.20
CA LYS A 195 -21.34 7.48 24.89
C LYS A 195 -22.76 7.47 24.32
N GLY A 196 -22.90 7.09 23.06
CA GLY A 196 -24.13 7.12 22.30
C GLY A 196 -24.26 8.41 21.50
N LEU A 197 -24.58 8.28 20.21
CA LEU A 197 -24.72 9.42 19.30
C LEU A 197 -25.94 9.24 18.39
N THR A 198 -26.56 10.35 18.00
CA THR A 198 -27.72 10.34 17.11
C THR A 198 -27.27 10.63 15.68
N LEU A 199 -27.63 9.76 14.75
CA LEU A 199 -27.42 9.93 13.31
C LEU A 199 -28.74 10.11 12.58
N GLU A 200 -28.68 10.87 11.50
CA GLU A 200 -29.77 10.94 10.54
C GLU A 200 -29.79 9.71 9.64
N ILE A 201 -30.98 9.31 9.22
CA ILE A 201 -31.18 8.25 8.22
C ILE A 201 -31.99 8.79 7.05
N THR A 202 -31.55 8.39 5.86
CA THR A 202 -32.18 8.69 4.58
C THR A 202 -33.23 7.63 4.22
N GLY A 203 -34.03 7.90 3.18
CA GLY A 203 -34.94 6.89 2.63
C GLY A 203 -34.20 5.65 2.10
N GLN A 204 -32.99 5.84 1.57
CA GLN A 204 -32.15 4.74 1.11
C GLN A 204 -31.74 3.82 2.27
N ASN A 205 -31.30 4.38 3.41
CA ASN A 205 -30.92 3.56 4.56
C ASN A 205 -32.07 2.69 5.06
N ILE A 206 -33.29 3.22 5.03
CA ILE A 206 -34.50 2.48 5.43
C ILE A 206 -34.79 1.36 4.43
N SER A 207 -34.74 1.66 3.13
CA SER A 207 -35.02 0.69 2.07
C SER A 207 -34.01 -0.45 2.04
N GLU A 208 -32.72 -0.14 2.19
CA GLU A 208 -31.62 -1.10 2.16
C GLU A 208 -31.36 -1.74 3.53
N LYS A 209 -32.04 -1.25 4.58
CA LYS A 209 -31.86 -1.66 5.98
C LYS A 209 -30.39 -1.58 6.43
N MET A 210 -29.68 -0.54 5.97
CA MET A 210 -28.27 -0.32 6.28
C MET A 210 -27.90 1.15 6.35
N LYS A 211 -26.99 1.48 7.26
CA LYS A 211 -26.34 2.80 7.35
C LYS A 211 -24.85 2.65 7.07
N LEU A 212 -24.27 3.55 6.29
CA LEU A 212 -22.86 3.48 5.91
C LEU A 212 -22.04 4.52 6.68
N LEU A 213 -21.01 4.04 7.34
CA LEU A 213 -20.00 4.84 8.01
C LEU A 213 -18.68 4.70 7.25
N ARG A 214 -17.87 5.75 7.25
CA ARG A 214 -16.54 5.77 6.65
C ARG A 214 -15.51 5.95 7.76
N PHE A 215 -14.64 4.97 7.93
CA PHE A 215 -13.58 4.97 8.92
C PHE A 215 -12.31 5.51 8.27
N LEU A 216 -11.89 6.70 8.67
CA LEU A 216 -10.80 7.46 8.08
C LEU A 216 -9.47 7.16 8.80
N LEU A 217 -8.47 6.77 8.01
CA LEU A 217 -7.09 6.49 8.44
C LEU A 217 -6.09 7.55 7.94
N ASN A 218 -6.56 8.73 7.52
CA ASN A 218 -5.71 9.81 7.01
C ASN A 218 -4.65 10.20 8.04
N ASP A 219 -5.07 10.42 9.29
CA ASP A 219 -4.24 10.86 10.41
C ASP A 219 -3.96 9.74 11.43
N PHE A 220 -4.25 8.49 11.05
CA PHE A 220 -4.06 7.35 11.92
C PHE A 220 -2.57 7.02 12.05
N ASN A 221 -1.99 7.39 13.19
CA ASN A 221 -0.56 7.27 13.47
C ASN A 221 -0.33 6.42 14.73
N GLU A 222 -0.77 5.17 14.68
CA GLU A 222 -0.46 4.22 15.74
C GLU A 222 0.95 3.65 15.57
N PRO A 223 1.67 3.41 16.69
CA PRO A 223 2.85 2.59 16.66
C PRO A 223 2.56 1.25 15.97
N PHE A 224 3.44 0.86 15.05
CA PHE A 224 3.37 -0.40 14.30
C PHE A 224 2.24 -0.51 13.26
N TYR A 225 1.43 0.53 13.05
CA TYR A 225 0.49 0.54 11.94
C TYR A 225 1.22 0.73 10.60
N CYS A 226 0.93 -0.15 9.64
CA CYS A 226 1.46 -0.07 8.30
C CYS A 226 0.49 0.62 7.35
N LYS A 227 0.94 1.71 6.74
CA LYS A 227 0.17 2.46 5.75
C LYS A 227 0.91 2.48 4.43
N ALA A 228 0.40 1.75 3.44
CA ALA A 228 0.90 1.90 2.07
C ALA A 228 0.25 3.13 1.43
N SER A 229 1.06 3.94 0.75
CA SER A 229 0.61 5.18 0.07
C SER A 229 -0.49 4.95 -0.97
N SER A 230 -0.53 3.73 -1.54
CA SER A 230 -1.48 3.29 -2.57
C SER A 230 -2.81 2.77 -2.01
N LEU A 231 -2.93 2.57 -0.70
CA LEU A 231 -4.15 2.01 -0.11
C LEU A 231 -5.16 3.10 0.24
N PRO A 232 -6.47 2.77 0.23
CA PRO A 232 -7.49 3.70 0.65
C PRO A 232 -7.22 4.16 2.09
N ASN A 233 -7.26 5.47 2.32
CA ASN A 233 -7.22 6.01 3.67
C ASN A 233 -8.59 6.00 4.35
N ALA A 234 -9.54 5.24 3.81
CA ALA A 234 -10.91 5.22 4.28
C ALA A 234 -11.55 3.88 3.95
N PHE A 235 -12.21 3.28 4.95
CA PHE A 235 -12.89 2.01 4.81
C PHE A 235 -14.37 2.17 5.12
N ILE A 236 -15.23 1.55 4.30
CA ILE A 236 -16.67 1.59 4.52
C ILE A 236 -17.05 0.50 5.52
N VAL A 237 -17.80 0.91 6.54
CA VAL A 237 -18.38 0.04 7.55
C VAL A 237 -19.89 0.21 7.53
N TRP A 238 -20.61 -0.88 7.33
CA TRP A 238 -22.08 -0.86 7.39
C TRP A 238 -22.56 -1.16 8.81
N VAL A 239 -23.64 -0.47 9.17
CA VAL A 239 -24.44 -0.73 10.36
C VAL A 239 -25.74 -1.38 9.89
N ASP A 240 -26.02 -2.57 10.40
CA ASP A 240 -27.23 -3.35 10.09
C ASP A 240 -28.44 -2.76 10.81
N LEU A 241 -29.42 -2.29 10.04
CA LEU A 241 -30.66 -1.71 10.54
C LEU A 241 -31.85 -2.69 10.50
N LYS A 242 -31.67 -3.96 10.11
CA LYS A 242 -32.77 -4.93 9.94
C LYS A 242 -33.59 -5.18 11.20
N LYS A 243 -32.99 -5.00 12.38
CA LYS A 243 -33.68 -5.15 13.67
C LYS A 243 -34.48 -3.89 14.06
N VAL A 244 -34.33 -2.80 13.32
CA VAL A 244 -34.95 -1.50 13.58
C VAL A 244 -36.06 -1.18 12.57
N PHE A 245 -35.94 -1.67 11.32
CA PHE A 245 -36.88 -1.46 10.20
C PHE A 245 -37.16 -2.75 9.43
#